data_AF-A0A535UW93-F1
#
_entry.id   AF-A0A535UW93-F1
#
_cell.length_a   1.000
_cell.length_b   1.000
_cell.length_c   1.000
_cell.angle_alpha   90.00
_cell.angle_beta   90.00
_cell.angle_gamma   90.00
#
_symmetry.space_group_name_H-M   'P 1'
#
loop_
_entity.id
_entity.type
_entity.pdbx_description
1 polymer ?
#
loop_
_entity_poly.entity_id
_entity_poly.type
_entity_poly.pdbx_seq_one_letter_code
_entity_poly.pdbx_strand_id
1 'polypeptide(L)'
;MRTQRFEFRASFSDLDEGLDVLHRSVERLRRATGRGPDDRPLMLFETALGEIGSNVLTHGSPPGAARPVEYWLRLDHDSLVASLTDSGPPVHEHLGRHMPGQDREDGRGLAMAHSLLDELGYERDGDLNRWRLVKRL
;
A
#
# COMPACT_ATOMS: atom_id res chain seq x y z
N MET A 1 6.14 -5.68 28.98
CA MET A 1 6.52 -5.61 27.55
C MET A 1 5.92 -4.34 26.99
N ARG A 2 6.72 -3.38 26.51
CA ARG A 2 6.19 -2.13 25.95
C ARG A 2 5.47 -2.46 24.66
N THR A 3 4.17 -2.21 24.59
CA THR A 3 3.41 -2.19 23.34
C THR A 3 4.08 -1.17 22.42
N GLN A 4 4.80 -1.65 21.39
CA GLN A 4 5.40 -0.75 20.40
C GLN A 4 4.28 -0.26 19.49
N ARG A 5 3.71 0.88 19.86
CA ARG A 5 2.71 1.56 19.05
C ARG A 5 3.44 2.54 18.12
N PHE A 6 3.27 2.35 16.83
CA PHE A 6 3.77 3.27 15.80
C PHE A 6 2.61 3.72 14.93
N GLU A 7 2.61 4.98 14.53
CA GLU A 7 1.65 5.53 13.59
C GLU A 7 2.33 6.56 12.68
N PHE A 8 2.00 6.51 11.40
CA PHE A 8 2.43 7.45 10.37
C PHE A 8 1.24 7.76 9.48
N ARG A 9 1.08 9.03 9.10
CA ARG A 9 0.03 9.48 8.17
C ARG A 9 0.62 10.45 7.18
N ALA A 10 0.14 10.41 5.94
CA ALA A 10 0.49 11.36 4.90
C ALA A 10 -0.62 11.42 3.85
N SER A 11 -0.57 12.46 3.03
CA SER A 11 -1.37 12.60 1.82
C SER A 11 -0.45 13.06 0.69
N PHE A 12 -0.64 12.54 -0.51
CA PHE A 12 0.20 12.89 -1.67
C PHE A 12 -0.59 12.76 -2.96
N SER A 13 -0.20 13.54 -3.97
CA SER A 13 -0.87 13.56 -5.28
C SER A 13 0.03 13.17 -6.43
N ASP A 14 1.35 13.10 -6.19
CA ASP A 14 2.37 12.75 -7.18
C ASP A 14 2.94 11.35 -6.93
N LEU A 15 3.29 10.66 -8.02
CA LEU A 15 3.79 9.28 -7.97
C LEU A 15 5.16 9.19 -7.29
N ASP A 16 6.11 10.06 -7.66
CA ASP A 16 7.47 10.03 -7.15
C ASP A 16 7.47 10.42 -5.66
N GLU A 17 6.75 11.51 -5.33
CA GLU A 17 6.54 11.92 -3.95
C GLU A 17 5.89 10.81 -3.10
N GLY A 18 4.85 10.17 -3.65
CA GLY A 18 4.11 9.13 -2.95
C GLY A 18 4.97 7.91 -2.64
N LEU A 19 5.74 7.41 -3.62
CA LEU A 19 6.63 6.27 -3.41
C LEU A 19 7.72 6.57 -2.36
N ASP A 20 8.30 7.78 -2.41
CA ASP A 20 9.25 8.26 -1.40
C ASP A 20 8.63 8.33 0.00
N VAL A 21 7.39 8.80 0.10
CA VAL A 21 6.63 8.85 1.36
C VAL A 21 6.42 7.45 1.93
N LEU A 22 6.03 6.49 1.08
CA LEU A 22 5.79 5.10 1.48
C LEU A 22 7.08 4.45 2.00
N HIS A 23 8.18 4.56 1.25
CA HIS A 23 9.48 4.03 1.66
C HIS A 23 9.94 4.63 3.00
N ARG A 24 9.91 5.97 3.11
CA ARG A 24 10.27 6.70 4.34
C ARG A 24 9.41 6.29 5.54
N SER A 25 8.14 5.94 5.34
CA SER A 25 7.27 5.49 6.43
C SER A 25 7.73 4.15 7.02
N VAL A 26 8.20 3.23 6.18
CA VAL A 26 8.77 1.94 6.59
C VAL A 26 10.12 2.14 7.27
N GLU A 27 10.98 3.03 6.75
CA GLU A 27 12.24 3.38 7.42
C GLU A 27 12.01 3.95 8.83
N ARG A 28 11.02 4.83 8.99
CA ARG A 28 10.65 5.39 10.30
C ARG A 28 10.16 4.31 11.25
N LEU A 29 9.35 3.36 10.75
CA LEU A 29 8.91 2.21 11.52
C LEU A 29 10.13 1.38 11.98
N ARG A 30 11.04 1.01 11.07
CA ARG A 30 12.27 0.26 11.39
C ARG A 30 13.05 0.91 12.53
N ARG A 31 13.28 2.22 12.44
CA ARG A 31 13.99 2.99 13.47
C ARG A 31 13.25 3.01 14.80
N ALA A 32 11.93 3.18 14.77
CA ALA A 32 11.10 3.24 15.98
C ALA A 32 11.02 1.89 16.71
N THR A 33 11.07 0.78 15.97
CA THR A 33 10.96 -0.57 16.53
C THR A 33 12.30 -1.22 16.84
N GLY A 34 13.41 -0.66 16.32
CA GLY A 34 14.74 -1.25 16.39
C GLY A 34 14.87 -2.51 15.53
N ARG A 35 14.00 -2.70 14.54
CA ARG A 35 14.03 -3.87 13.64
C ARG A 35 15.15 -3.71 12.61
N GLY A 36 15.87 -4.80 12.36
CA GLY A 36 17.02 -4.82 11.45
C GLY A 36 16.64 -4.76 9.97
N PRO A 37 17.61 -4.57 9.07
CA PRO A 37 17.39 -4.65 7.62
C PRO A 37 16.94 -6.05 7.17
N ASP A 38 17.39 -7.10 7.86
CA ASP A 38 17.07 -8.51 7.52
C ASP A 38 15.72 -8.99 8.08
N ASP A 39 14.90 -8.08 8.62
CA ASP A 39 13.55 -8.39 9.10
C ASP A 39 12.65 -8.79 7.92
N ARG A 40 12.54 -10.10 7.69
CA ARG A 40 11.89 -10.66 6.51
C ARG A 40 10.41 -10.26 6.41
N PRO A 41 9.57 -10.36 7.47
CA PRO A 41 8.19 -9.87 7.40
C PRO A 41 8.10 -8.41 6.96
N LEU A 42 8.96 -7.55 7.49
CA LEU A 42 8.96 -6.13 7.15
C LEU A 42 9.43 -5.86 5.72
N MET A 43 10.42 -6.60 5.22
CA MET A 43 10.84 -6.54 3.81
C MET A 43 9.69 -6.93 2.86
N LEU A 44 8.99 -8.03 3.14
CA LEU A 44 7.88 -8.50 2.31
C LEU A 44 6.73 -7.49 2.31
N PHE A 45 6.45 -6.87 3.48
CA PHE A 45 5.47 -5.80 3.58
C PHE A 45 5.87 -4.58 2.75
N GLU A 46 7.13 -4.14 2.85
CA GLU A 46 7.65 -3.00 2.10
C GLU A 46 7.54 -3.20 0.58
N THR A 47 7.88 -4.40 0.08
CA THR A 47 7.67 -4.75 -1.32
C THR A 47 6.20 -4.68 -1.71
N ALA A 48 5.30 -5.31 -0.94
CA ALA A 48 3.87 -5.28 -1.23
C ALA A 48 3.28 -3.86 -1.17
N LEU A 49 3.75 -3.03 -0.22
CA LEU A 49 3.34 -1.63 -0.11
C LEU A 49 3.79 -0.82 -1.33
N GLY A 50 4.99 -1.05 -1.85
CA GLY A 50 5.48 -0.43 -3.08
C GLY A 50 4.63 -0.80 -4.29
N GLU A 51 4.29 -2.09 -4.45
CA GLU A 51 3.44 -2.57 -5.54
C GLU A 51 2.02 -1.97 -5.50
N ILE A 52 1.35 -2.02 -4.33
CA ILE A 52 0.02 -1.44 -4.18
C ILE A 52 0.06 0.09 -4.27
N GLY A 53 1.07 0.71 -3.67
CA GLY A 53 1.29 2.15 -3.72
C GLY A 53 1.47 2.66 -5.15
N SER A 54 2.32 2.01 -5.93
CA SER A 54 2.53 2.32 -7.35
C SER A 54 1.23 2.19 -8.15
N ASN A 55 0.48 1.11 -7.94
CA ASN A 55 -0.82 0.91 -8.61
C ASN A 55 -1.83 2.01 -8.26
N VAL A 56 -1.96 2.34 -6.98
CA VAL A 56 -2.86 3.40 -6.49
C VAL A 56 -2.43 4.77 -7.02
N LEU A 57 -1.14 5.06 -7.05
CA LEU A 57 -0.65 6.36 -7.53
C LEU A 57 -0.76 6.51 -9.05
N THR A 58 -0.57 5.41 -9.79
CA THR A 58 -0.66 5.41 -11.25
C THR A 58 -2.10 5.46 -11.75
N HIS A 59 -3.04 4.81 -11.03
CA HIS A 59 -4.42 4.64 -11.50
C HIS A 59 -5.48 5.34 -10.62
N GLY A 60 -5.18 5.53 -9.34
CA GLY A 60 -6.07 6.11 -8.34
C GLY A 60 -6.13 7.64 -8.33
N SER A 61 -5.18 8.30 -9.00
CA SER A 61 -5.07 9.76 -9.03
C SER A 61 -4.84 10.27 -10.46
N PRO A 62 -5.87 10.24 -11.33
CA PRO A 62 -5.74 10.75 -12.69
C PRO A 62 -5.37 12.24 -12.72
N PRO A 63 -4.70 12.75 -13.78
CA PRO A 63 -4.38 14.17 -13.90
C PRO A 63 -5.61 15.06 -13.69
N GLY A 64 -5.55 15.98 -12.72
CA GLY A 64 -6.69 16.82 -12.34
C GLY A 64 -7.63 16.20 -11.30
N ALA A 65 -7.28 15.06 -10.70
CA ALA A 65 -7.98 14.52 -9.56
C ALA A 65 -8.08 15.56 -8.44
N ALA A 66 -9.30 15.77 -7.94
CA ALA A 66 -9.58 16.81 -6.97
C ALA A 66 -9.09 16.46 -5.55
N ARG A 67 -8.69 15.19 -5.31
CA ARG A 67 -8.35 14.67 -3.99
C ARG A 67 -7.00 13.95 -4.01
N PRO A 68 -6.12 14.22 -3.04
CA PRO A 68 -4.88 13.46 -2.88
C PRO A 68 -5.19 12.02 -2.44
N VAL A 69 -4.21 11.14 -2.61
CA VAL A 69 -4.22 9.81 -1.99
C VAL A 69 -3.94 9.98 -0.51
N GLU A 70 -4.82 9.45 0.33
CA GLU A 70 -4.67 9.44 1.78
C GLU A 70 -3.99 8.14 2.23
N TYR A 71 -2.94 8.24 3.03
CA TYR A 71 -2.14 7.12 3.51
C TYR A 71 -1.98 7.12 5.02
N TRP A 72 -2.08 5.93 5.61
CA TRP A 72 -1.58 5.70 6.97
C TRP A 72 -0.93 4.33 7.13
N LEU A 73 0.01 4.27 8.07
CA LEU A 73 0.71 3.07 8.53
C LEU A 73 0.63 3.00 10.04
N ARG A 74 0.25 1.85 10.58
CA ARG A 74 0.16 1.63 12.02
C ARG A 74 0.72 0.27 12.38
N LEU A 75 1.61 0.24 13.38
CA LEU A 75 1.96 -0.99 14.08
C LEU A 75 1.23 -1.01 15.41
N ASP A 76 0.46 -2.08 15.63
CA ASP A 76 -0.20 -2.36 16.89
C ASP A 76 0.14 -3.79 17.33
N HIS A 77 0.86 -3.90 18.44
CA HIS A 77 1.50 -5.15 18.86
C HIS A 77 2.41 -5.70 17.74
N ASP A 78 2.04 -6.83 17.12
CA ASP A 78 2.75 -7.42 15.97
C ASP A 78 1.99 -7.29 14.66
N SER A 79 0.89 -6.52 14.61
CA SER A 79 0.14 -6.31 13.37
C SER A 79 0.50 -4.97 12.74
N LEU A 80 1.22 -5.04 11.62
CA LEU A 80 1.48 -3.89 10.76
C LEU A 80 0.34 -3.75 9.76
N VAL A 81 -0.30 -2.59 9.77
CA VAL A 81 -1.44 -2.28 8.90
C VAL A 81 -1.16 -0.99 8.15
N ALA A 82 -1.26 -1.04 6.82
CA ALA A 82 -1.33 0.15 5.98
C ALA A 82 -2.71 0.29 5.37
N SER A 83 -3.10 1.54 5.08
CA SER A 83 -4.22 1.82 4.20
C SER A 83 -3.90 2.96 3.26
N LEU A 84 -4.33 2.80 2.00
CA LEU A 84 -4.36 3.85 1.00
C LEU A 84 -5.81 4.09 0.61
N THR A 85 -6.19 5.36 0.48
CA THR A 85 -7.51 5.75 -0.02
C THR A 85 -7.33 6.68 -1.21
N ASP A 86 -7.94 6.34 -2.34
CA ASP A 86 -7.86 7.10 -3.60
C ASP A 86 -9.25 7.35 -4.19
N SER A 87 -9.35 8.27 -5.14
CA SER A 87 -10.60 8.61 -5.83
C SER A 87 -10.64 8.14 -7.29
N GLY A 88 -9.87 7.10 -7.62
CA GLY A 88 -9.79 6.58 -8.97
C GLY A 88 -10.95 5.65 -9.35
N PRO A 89 -10.91 5.10 -10.56
CA PRO A 89 -11.88 4.11 -10.99
C PRO A 89 -11.80 2.83 -10.12
N PRO A 90 -12.87 2.03 -10.05
CA PRO A 90 -12.88 0.75 -9.37
C PRO A 90 -11.85 -0.21 -9.98
N VAL A 91 -11.24 -1.06 -9.15
CA VAL A 91 -10.20 -2.00 -9.59
C VAL A 91 -10.70 -2.94 -10.71
N HIS A 92 -11.99 -3.30 -10.73
CA HIS A 92 -12.56 -4.16 -11.77
C HIS A 92 -12.63 -3.49 -13.15
N GLU A 93 -12.70 -2.15 -13.24
CA GLU A 93 -12.60 -1.45 -14.52
C GLU A 93 -11.16 -1.51 -15.07
N HIS A 94 -10.17 -1.70 -14.19
CA HIS A 94 -8.77 -1.92 -14.54
C HIS A 94 -8.46 -3.41 -14.83
N LEU A 95 -9.09 -4.35 -14.12
CA LEU A 95 -8.91 -5.82 -14.29
C LEU A 95 -9.86 -6.43 -15.36
N GLY A 96 -10.92 -5.72 -15.74
CA GLY A 96 -12.02 -6.21 -16.58
C GLY A 96 -11.73 -6.20 -18.09
N ARG A 97 -10.61 -5.63 -18.53
CA ARG A 97 -10.11 -5.82 -19.90
C ARG A 97 -9.24 -7.08 -19.98
N HIS A 98 -9.91 -8.23 -19.81
CA HIS A 98 -9.35 -9.58 -19.79
C HIS A 98 -8.36 -9.83 -18.65
N MET A 99 -8.47 -11.01 -18.02
CA MET A 99 -7.31 -11.64 -17.38
C MET A 99 -6.21 -11.68 -18.46
N PRO A 100 -5.17 -10.84 -18.38
CA PRO A 100 -4.27 -10.74 -19.51
C PRO A 100 -3.36 -11.96 -19.48
N GLY A 101 -3.40 -12.75 -20.54
CA GLY A 101 -2.43 -13.81 -20.76
C GLY A 101 -1.02 -13.23 -20.61
N GLN A 102 -0.25 -13.82 -19.69
CA GLN A 102 1.20 -13.78 -19.42
C GLN A 102 2.07 -12.54 -19.74
N ASP A 103 1.59 -11.45 -20.33
CA ASP A 103 2.39 -10.37 -20.91
C ASP A 103 1.98 -8.95 -20.43
N ARG A 104 0.98 -8.81 -19.53
CA ARG A 104 0.69 -7.51 -18.88
C ARG A 104 1.19 -7.47 -17.46
N GLU A 105 2.08 -6.51 -17.20
CA GLU A 105 2.71 -6.25 -15.91
C GLU A 105 1.68 -5.82 -14.84
N ASP A 106 0.63 -5.10 -15.25
CA ASP A 106 -0.42 -4.53 -14.38
C ASP A 106 -1.11 -5.54 -13.43
N GLY A 107 -1.23 -6.82 -13.84
CA GLY A 107 -1.87 -7.87 -13.04
C GLY A 107 -0.92 -8.63 -12.12
N ARG A 108 0.39 -8.57 -12.37
CA ARG A 108 1.40 -9.34 -11.62
C ARG A 108 1.71 -8.71 -10.28
N GLY A 109 1.81 -7.38 -10.21
CA GLY A 109 2.10 -6.65 -8.97
C GLY A 109 1.03 -6.90 -7.90
N LEU A 110 -0.25 -6.87 -8.28
CA LEU A 110 -1.36 -7.14 -7.36
C LEU A 110 -1.36 -8.60 -6.86
N ALA A 111 -1.15 -9.57 -7.77
CA ALA A 111 -1.05 -10.98 -7.40
C ALA A 111 0.16 -11.26 -6.49
N MET A 112 1.29 -10.60 -6.75
CA MET A 112 2.48 -10.68 -5.92
C MET A 112 2.20 -10.10 -4.53
N ALA A 113 1.69 -8.87 -4.44
CA ALA A 113 1.35 -8.22 -3.18
C ALA A 113 0.42 -9.09 -2.32
N HIS A 114 -0.58 -9.73 -2.94
CA HIS A 114 -1.48 -10.65 -2.25
C HIS A 114 -0.76 -11.88 -1.67
N SER A 115 0.30 -12.37 -2.30
CA SER A 115 1.11 -13.49 -1.77
C SER A 115 2.11 -13.09 -0.69
N LEU A 116 2.49 -11.81 -0.64
CA LEU A 116 3.46 -11.26 0.32
C LEU A 116 2.82 -10.84 1.65
N LEU A 117 1.53 -10.50 1.64
CA LEU A 117 0.77 -10.05 2.81
C LEU A 117 0.04 -11.20 3.51
N ASP A 118 -0.31 -10.99 4.78
CA ASP A 118 -1.23 -11.91 5.47
C ASP A 118 -2.68 -11.62 5.05
N GLU A 119 -3.02 -10.33 4.84
CA GLU A 119 -4.31 -9.91 4.29
C GLU A 119 -4.11 -8.73 3.33
N LEU A 120 -4.80 -8.77 2.20
CA LEU A 120 -4.98 -7.64 1.31
C LEU A 120 -6.48 -7.42 1.09
N GLY A 121 -7.00 -6.32 1.62
CA GLY A 121 -8.39 -5.92 1.49
C GLY A 121 -8.55 -4.78 0.50
N TYR A 122 -9.65 -4.82 -0.25
CA TYR A 122 -10.12 -3.74 -1.11
C TYR A 122 -11.61 -3.54 -0.85
N GLU A 123 -12.00 -2.29 -0.63
CA GLU A 123 -13.40 -1.87 -0.50
C GLU A 123 -13.60 -0.60 -1.31
N ARG A 124 -14.78 -0.45 -1.91
CA ARG A 124 -15.19 0.81 -2.54
C ARG A 124 -16.34 1.41 -1.75
N ASP A 125 -16.16 2.64 -1.30
CA ASP A 125 -17.15 3.44 -0.57
C ASP A 125 -17.49 4.69 -1.39
N GLY A 126 -18.61 4.63 -2.12
CA GLY A 126 -18.98 5.64 -3.10
C GLY A 126 -17.92 5.78 -4.20
N ASP A 127 -17.26 6.94 -4.22
CA ASP A 127 -16.22 7.29 -5.19
C ASP A 127 -14.80 7.03 -4.67
N LEU A 128 -14.67 6.49 -3.46
CA LEU A 128 -13.37 6.22 -2.85
C LEU A 128 -13.05 4.73 -2.87
N ASN A 129 -11.87 4.42 -3.36
CA ASN A 129 -11.25 3.11 -3.21
C ASN A 129 -10.47 3.10 -1.89
N ARG A 130 -10.64 2.06 -1.07
CA ARG A 130 -9.88 1.84 0.16
C ARG A 130 -9.13 0.52 0.09
N TRP A 131 -7.82 0.62 0.16
CA TRP A 131 -6.90 -0.50 0.24
C TRP A 131 -6.48 -0.71 1.69
N ARG A 132 -6.39 -1.97 2.12
CA ARG A 132 -5.90 -2.33 3.45
C ARG A 132 -4.90 -3.47 3.33
N LEU A 133 -3.67 -3.24 3.76
CA LEU A 133 -2.58 -4.21 3.75
C LEU A 133 -2.30 -4.62 5.20
N VAL A 134 -2.19 -5.92 5.47
CA VAL A 134 -1.82 -6.43 6.80
C VAL A 134 -0.66 -7.40 6.70
N LYS A 135 0.30 -7.22 7.61
CA LYS A 135 1.38 -8.17 7.85
C LYS A 135 1.62 -8.35 9.34
N ARG A 136 1.82 -9.60 9.77
CA ARG A 136 2.33 -9.92 11.10
C ARG A 136 3.86 -9.80 11.10
N LEU A 137 4.40 -9.00 12.01
CA LEU A 137 5.83 -8.77 12.19
C LEU A 137 6.45 -9.71 13.23
#